data_AF-A0A5S4GFZ5-F1
#
_entry.id   AF-A0A5S4GFZ5-F1
#
_cell.length_a   1.000
_cell.length_b   1.000
_cell.length_c   1.000
_cell.angle_alpha   90.00
_cell.angle_beta   90.00
_cell.angle_gamma   90.00
#
_symmetry.space_group_name_H-M   'P 1'
#
loop_
_entity.id
_entity.type
_entity.pdbx_description
1 polymer ?
#
loop_
_entity_poly.entity_id
_entity_poly.type
_entity_poly.pdbx_seq_one_letter_code
_entity_poly.pdbx_strand_id
1 'polypeptide(L)' 'SGMDGAAAELREALVEGNRAYEERFGHVFLIRASGRSALEMLAELRERLGNDAETERAVVRRELAEIVDLRLVKLAKERT' A
#
# COMPACT_ATOMS: atom_id res chain seq x y z
N SER A 1 -14.18 2.06 23.81
CA SER A 1 -13.51 3.35 24.08
C SER A 1 -11.98 3.36 23.92
N GLY A 2 -11.24 2.23 24.05
CA GLY A 2 -9.80 2.22 23.73
C GLY A 2 -9.48 1.86 22.26
N MET A 3 -10.26 0.97 21.65
CA MET A 3 -10.02 0.49 20.28
C MET A 3 -10.32 1.56 19.21
N ASP A 4 -11.31 2.42 19.46
CA ASP A 4 -11.72 3.46 18.51
C ASP A 4 -10.64 4.55 18.35
N GLY A 5 -9.93 4.88 19.45
CA GLY A 5 -8.80 5.82 19.43
C GLY A 5 -7.60 5.27 18.65
N ALA A 6 -7.23 4.02 18.92
CA ALA A 6 -6.13 3.35 18.21
C ALA A 6 -6.40 3.23 16.68
N ALA A 7 -7.66 2.99 16.30
CA ALA A 7 -8.05 2.97 14.89
C ALA A 7 -7.97 4.36 14.23
N ALA A 8 -8.31 5.43 14.97
CA ALA A 8 -8.19 6.80 14.48
C ALA A 8 -6.72 7.20 14.28
N GLU A 9 -5.85 6.92 15.25
CA GLU A 9 -4.41 7.16 15.17
C GLU A 9 -3.76 6.40 14.00
N LEU A 10 -4.15 5.14 13.79
CA LEU A 10 -3.65 4.35 12.66
C LEU A 10 -4.05 4.96 11.31
N ARG A 11 -5.29 5.46 11.20
CA ARG A 11 -5.77 6.11 9.97
C ARG A 11 -5.03 7.41 9.71
N GLU A 12 -4.78 8.22 10.75
CA GLU A 12 -3.99 9.44 10.62
C GLU A 12 -2.56 9.15 10.18
N ALA A 13 -1.90 8.17 10.80
CA ALA A 13 -0.55 7.75 10.43
C ALA A 13 -0.46 7.26 8.97
N LEU A 14 -1.49 6.56 8.47
CA LEU A 14 -1.56 6.18 7.06
C LEU A 14 -1.71 7.40 6.16
N VAL A 15 -2.56 8.37 6.51
CA VAL A 15 -2.74 9.61 5.71
C VAL A 15 -1.43 10.40 5.64
N GLU A 16 -0.76 10.60 6.77
CA GLU A 16 0.53 11.29 6.82
C GLU A 16 1.59 10.55 6.02
N GLY A 17 1.71 9.23 6.20
CA GLY A 17 2.66 8.43 5.43
C GLY A 17 2.42 8.50 3.92
N ASN A 18 1.15 8.50 3.47
CA ASN A 18 0.81 8.60 2.05
C ASN A 18 1.24 9.96 1.48
N ARG A 19 1.02 11.06 2.22
CA ARG A 19 1.48 12.40 1.80
C ARG A 19 2.99 12.46 1.71
N ALA A 20 3.70 12.00 2.74
CA ALA A 20 5.16 11.98 2.75
C ALA A 20 5.72 11.13 1.59
N TYR A 21 5.06 10.03 1.26
CA TYR A 21 5.44 9.17 0.15
C TYR A 21 5.25 9.87 -1.19
N GLU A 22 4.12 10.53 -1.40
CA GLU A 22 3.83 11.29 -2.62
C GLU A 22 4.80 12.47 -2.80
N GLU A 23 5.11 13.20 -1.73
CA GLU A 23 6.12 14.26 -1.74
C GLU A 23 7.52 13.75 -2.12
N ARG A 24 7.91 12.56 -1.63
CA ARG A 24 9.23 11.98 -1.88
C ARG A 24 9.37 11.38 -3.28
N PHE A 25 8.38 10.62 -3.73
CA PHE A 25 8.48 9.82 -4.96
C PHE A 25 7.69 10.39 -6.15
N GLY A 26 6.84 11.40 -5.92
CA GLY A 26 6.06 12.07 -6.97
C GLY A 26 4.88 11.26 -7.49
N HIS A 27 4.47 10.21 -6.78
CA HIS A 27 3.30 9.40 -7.10
C HIS A 27 2.68 8.80 -5.84
N VAL A 28 1.42 8.40 -5.94
CA VAL A 28 0.71 7.74 -4.83
C VAL A 28 1.38 6.43 -4.41
N PHE A 29 1.24 6.08 -3.13
CA PHE A 29 1.66 4.79 -2.61
C PHE A 29 0.80 3.67 -3.19
N LEU A 30 1.44 2.68 -3.80
CA LEU A 30 0.78 1.52 -4.40
C LEU A 30 1.21 0.25 -3.68
N ILE A 31 0.23 -0.53 -3.22
CA ILE A 31 0.42 -1.81 -2.54
C ILE A 31 -0.76 -2.73 -2.85
N ARG A 32 -0.49 -4.02 -3.04
CA ARG A 32 -1.49 -5.07 -3.11
C ARG A 32 -2.04 -5.29 -1.69
N ALA A 33 -3.22 -4.73 -1.46
CA ALA A 33 -3.87 -4.71 -0.15
C ALA A 33 -4.53 -6.06 0.23
N SER A 34 -4.89 -6.92 -0.73
CA SER A 34 -5.57 -8.19 -0.44
C SER A 34 -4.78 -9.04 0.56
N GLY A 35 -5.38 -9.34 1.71
CA GLY A 35 -4.74 -10.13 2.77
C GLY A 35 -3.80 -9.36 3.69
N ARG A 36 -3.72 -8.03 3.59
CA ARG A 36 -2.93 -7.19 4.52
C ARG A 36 -3.85 -6.37 5.44
N SER A 37 -3.46 -6.27 6.70
CA SER A 37 -4.05 -5.36 7.69
C SER A 37 -3.57 -3.92 7.50
N ALA A 38 -4.29 -2.97 8.08
CA ALA A 38 -3.90 -1.55 8.06
C ALA A 38 -2.54 -1.30 8.76
N LEU A 39 -2.22 -2.08 9.79
CA LEU A 39 -0.92 -2.02 10.47
C LEU A 39 0.22 -2.50 9.57
N GLU A 40 0.02 -3.60 8.85
CA GLU A 40 1.01 -4.11 7.89
C GLU A 40 1.21 -3.12 6.73
N MET A 41 0.12 -2.52 6.23
CA MET A 41 0.22 -1.47 5.19
C MET A 41 0.99 -0.24 5.69
N LEU A 42 0.80 0.17 6.94
CA LEU A 42 1.55 1.29 7.52
C LEU A 42 3.04 0.94 7.72
N ALA A 43 3.35 -0.29 8.15
CA ALA A 43 4.72 -0.75 8.30
C ALA A 43 5.47 -0.73 6.95
N GLU A 44 4.86 -1.29 5.91
CA GLU A 44 5.38 -1.31 4.54
C GLU A 44 5.57 0.10 3.97
N LEU A 45 4.60 0.99 4.20
CA LEU A 45 4.70 2.39 3.81
C LEU A 45 5.91 3.09 4.44
N ARG A 46 6.14 2.86 5.74
CA ARG A 46 7.27 3.43 6.48
C ARG A 46 8.61 2.85 6.03
N GLU A 47 8.66 1.55 5.75
CA GLU A 47 9.86 0.89 5.21
C GLU A 47 10.20 1.45 3.82
N ARG A 48 9.21 1.53 2.93
CA ARG A 48 9.39 1.99 1.55
C ARG A 48 9.71 3.48 1.44
N LEU A 49 9.28 4.29 2.41
CA LEU A 49 9.79 5.65 2.57
C LEU A 49 11.30 5.70 2.77
N GLY A 50 11.97 4.64 3.21
CA GLY A 50 13.42 4.56 3.32
C GLY A 50 14.15 4.28 2.00
N ASN A 51 13.45 3.77 0.98
CA ASN A 51 14.06 3.34 -0.28
C ASN A 51 14.63 4.50 -1.11
N ASP A 52 15.69 4.22 -1.86
CA ASP A 52 16.04 5.06 -3.01
C ASP A 52 14.99 4.91 -4.13
N ALA A 53 14.99 5.85 -5.08
CA ALA A 53 13.99 5.89 -6.13
C ALA A 53 14.05 4.69 -7.10
N GLU A 54 15.22 4.06 -7.30
CA GLU A 54 15.35 2.91 -8.19
C GLU A 54 14.78 1.65 -7.55
N THR A 55 15.15 1.40 -6.30
CA THR A 55 14.60 0.35 -5.45
C THR A 55 13.09 0.48 -5.37
N GLU A 56 12.58 1.69 -5.10
CA GLU A 56 11.14 1.90 -4.98
C GLU A 56 10.39 1.68 -6.29
N ARG A 57 10.96 2.10 -7.43
CA ARG A 57 10.37 1.81 -8.75
C ARG A 57 10.27 0.31 -9.01
N ALA A 58 11.26 -0.48 -8.60
CA ALA A 58 11.20 -1.93 -8.73
C ALA A 58 10.08 -2.54 -7.86
N VAL A 59 9.93 -2.06 -6.62
CA VAL A 59 8.85 -2.47 -5.71
C VAL A 59 7.47 -2.13 -6.30
N VAL A 60 7.27 -0.89 -6.77
CA VAL A 60 6.00 -0.45 -7.36
C VAL A 60 5.60 -1.33 -8.56
N ARG A 61 6.55 -1.70 -9.43
CA ARG A 61 6.28 -2.59 -10.56
C ARG A 61 5.78 -3.96 -10.12
N ARG A 62 6.37 -4.54 -9.07
CA ARG A 62 5.93 -5.82 -8.50
C ARG A 62 4.52 -5.72 -7.93
N GLU A 63 4.25 -4.69 -7.12
CA GLU A 63 2.92 -4.47 -6.55
C GLU A 63 1.84 -4.30 -7.63
N LEU A 64 2.15 -3.56 -8.70
CA LEU A 64 1.26 -3.43 -9.86
C LEU A 64 1.00 -4.76 -10.56
N ALA A 65 2.02 -5.59 -10.75
CA ALA A 65 1.87 -6.91 -11.35
C ALA A 65 0.95 -7.80 -10.51
N GLU A 66 1.11 -7.83 -9.19
CA GLU A 66 0.22 -8.58 -8.28
C GLU A 66 -1.23 -8.07 -8.34
N ILE A 67 -1.43 -6.76 -8.36
CA ILE A 67 -2.76 -6.16 -8.47
C ILE A 67 -3.44 -6.57 -9.79
N VAL A 68 -2.70 -6.55 -10.90
CA VAL A 68 -3.21 -6.95 -12.22
C VAL A 68 -3.54 -8.44 -12.23
N ASP A 69 -2.66 -9.30 -11.72
CA ASP A 69 -2.89 -10.75 -11.65
C ASP A 69 -4.18 -11.09 -10.89
N LEU A 70 -4.36 -10.50 -9.69
CA LEU A 70 -5.59 -10.69 -8.91
C LEU A 70 -6.86 -10.27 -9.67
N ARG A 71 -6.78 -9.18 -10.45
CA ARG A 71 -7.90 -8.71 -11.27
C ARG A 71 -8.19 -9.67 -12.42
N LEU A 72 -7.16 -10.18 -13.09
CA LEU A 72 -7.32 -11.16 -14.17
C LEU A 72 -7.91 -12.47 -13.67
N VAL A 73 -7.43 -12.99 -12.54
CA VAL A 73 -7.99 -14.20 -11.90
C VAL A 73 -9.46 -13.99 -11.54
N LYS A 74 -9.83 -12.84 -10.99
CA LYS A 74 -11.23 -12.51 -10.68
C LYS A 74 -12.10 -12.50 -11.94
N LEU A 75 -11.65 -11.82 -13.01
CA LEU A 75 -12.36 -11.75 -14.29
C LEU A 75 -12.56 -13.12 -14.93
N ALA A 76 -11.57 -14.01 -14.85
CA ALA A 76 -11.68 -15.38 -15.40
C ALA A 76 -12.74 -16.20 -14.65
N LYS A 77 -12.78 -16.09 -13.31
CA LYS A 77 -13.76 -16.78 -12.47
C LYS A 77 -15.20 -16.29 -12.70
N GLU A 78 -15.40 -15.00 -12.97
CA GLU A 78 -16.73 -14.42 -13.23
C GLU A 78 -17.33 -14.84 -14.60
N ARG A 79 -16.52 -15.41 -15.50
CA ARG A 79 -16.96 -15.91 -16.81
C ARG A 79 -17.22 -17.42 -16.87
N THR A 80 -17.02 -18.13 -15.75
CA THR A 80 -17.27 -19.57 -15.62
C THR A 80 -18.53 -19.79 -14.80
#